data_AF-A0A626YKD9-F1
#
_entry.id   AF-A0A626YKD9-F1
#
_cell.length_a   1.000
_cell.length_b   1.000
_cell.length_c   1.000
_cell.angle_alpha   90.00
_cell.angle_beta   90.00
_cell.angle_gamma   90.00
#
_symmetry.space_group_name_H-M   'P 1'
#
loop_
_entity.id
_entity.type
_entity.pdbx_description
1 polymer ?
#
loop_
_entity_poly.entity_id
_entity_poly.type
_entity_poly.pdbx_seq_one_letter_code
_entity_poly.pdbx_strand_id
1 'polypeptide(L)'
;MNEKTYFNLYTSGLGYVNRIRTVTPKRGEPFLCCDIAALCGAADAVEYVRFDCKVTGNEARKLIARCEQAVNEKRKVLIHFRLGDLYVDMFTYSKGERKGETGVSLKARLLYIGLVKIDGEVVWQASNQEAEENAA
;
A
#
# COMPACT_ATOMS: atom_id res chain seq x y z
N MET A 1 -1.80 -27.93 -15.69
CA MET A 1 -2.54 -26.66 -15.52
C MET A 1 -1.85 -25.64 -16.41
N ASN A 2 -2.55 -24.99 -17.34
CA ASN A 2 -1.96 -23.88 -18.09
C ASN A 2 -1.65 -22.77 -17.08
N GLU A 3 -0.37 -22.52 -16.82
CA GLU A 3 0.05 -21.30 -16.13
C GLU A 3 -0.40 -20.13 -17.00
N LYS A 4 -1.35 -19.34 -16.48
CA LYS A 4 -1.73 -18.09 -17.13
C LYS A 4 -0.62 -17.08 -16.84
N THR A 5 0.15 -16.74 -17.86
CA THR A 5 1.10 -15.64 -17.82
C THR A 5 0.34 -14.33 -17.95
N TYR A 6 0.65 -13.36 -17.11
CA TYR A 6 0.10 -12.00 -17.17
C TYR A 6 1.23 -11.00 -17.32
N PHE A 7 0.99 -9.93 -18.07
CA PHE A 7 1.83 -8.74 -18.00
C PHE A 7 1.52 -8.00 -16.70
N ASN A 8 2.56 -7.52 -16.02
CA ASN A 8 2.39 -6.75 -14.80
C ASN A 8 3.01 -5.37 -14.98
N LEU A 9 2.33 -4.35 -14.45
CA LEU A 9 2.89 -3.02 -14.26
C LEU A 9 3.24 -2.85 -12.78
N TYR A 10 4.51 -2.60 -12.48
CA TYR A 10 4.98 -2.44 -11.12
C TYR A 10 5.46 -1.02 -10.81
N THR A 11 5.36 -0.64 -9.54
CA THR A 11 5.98 0.56 -8.97
C THR A 11 6.49 0.19 -7.59
N SER A 12 7.78 0.45 -7.34
CA SER A 12 8.42 0.17 -6.06
C SER A 12 8.96 1.44 -5.43
N GLY A 13 9.04 1.49 -4.11
CA GLY A 13 9.55 2.67 -3.42
C GLY A 13 9.48 2.57 -1.91
N LEU A 14 9.77 3.69 -1.26
CA LEU A 14 9.59 3.88 0.18
C LEU A 14 8.32 4.70 0.42
N GLY A 15 7.58 4.38 1.48
CA GLY A 15 6.38 5.13 1.81
C GLY A 15 5.83 4.82 3.19
N TYR A 16 5.04 5.75 3.72
CA TYR A 16 4.39 5.59 5.01
C TYR A 16 3.03 4.92 4.87
N VAL A 17 2.82 3.85 5.64
CA VAL A 17 1.52 3.17 5.74
C VAL A 17 0.59 3.96 6.64
N ASN A 18 -0.62 4.20 6.15
CA ASN A 18 -1.67 4.92 6.84
C ASN A 18 -3.01 4.19 6.67
N ARG A 19 -3.98 4.51 7.52
CA ARG A 19 -5.40 4.15 7.33
C ARG A 19 -5.63 2.68 6.95
N ILE A 20 -5.09 1.78 7.76
CA ILE A 20 -5.32 0.34 7.62
C ILE A 20 -6.79 0.04 7.94
N ARG A 21 -7.47 -0.70 7.07
CA ARG A 21 -8.89 -1.01 7.21
C ARG A 21 -9.30 -2.26 6.45
N THR A 22 -10.31 -2.95 6.95
CA THR A 22 -11.02 -3.97 6.18
C THR A 22 -12.14 -3.31 5.38
N VAL A 23 -12.16 -3.55 4.06
CA VAL A 23 -13.23 -3.12 3.16
C VAL A 23 -14.12 -4.33 2.87
N THR A 24 -15.41 -4.19 3.16
CA THR A 24 -16.44 -5.19 2.84
C THR A 24 -17.20 -4.75 1.58
N PRO A 25 -16.93 -5.36 0.42
CA PRO A 25 -17.63 -5.00 -0.82
C PRO A 25 -19.08 -5.53 -0.81
N LYS A 26 -19.93 -4.97 -1.69
CA LYS A 26 -21.30 -5.48 -1.89
C LYS A 26 -21.33 -6.92 -2.43
N ARG A 27 -20.27 -7.34 -3.12
CA ARG A 27 -20.07 -8.68 -3.67
C ARG A 27 -18.62 -9.09 -3.48
N GLY A 28 -18.39 -10.32 -3.07
CA GLY A 28 -17.06 -10.88 -2.78
C GLY A 28 -16.65 -10.76 -1.32
N GLU A 29 -15.49 -11.31 -1.00
CA GLU A 29 -14.98 -11.37 0.37
C GLU A 29 -14.43 -10.02 0.85
N PRO A 30 -14.52 -9.72 2.16
CA PRO A 30 -13.81 -8.61 2.77
C PRO A 30 -12.31 -8.69 2.51
N PHE A 31 -11.66 -7.54 2.33
CA PHE A 31 -10.22 -7.48 2.07
C PHE A 31 -9.55 -6.33 2.82
N LEU A 32 -8.29 -6.55 3.16
CA LEU A 32 -7.45 -5.56 3.83
C LEU A 32 -7.00 -4.49 2.82
N CYS A 33 -7.13 -3.23 3.23
CA CYS A 33 -6.64 -2.06 2.53
C CYS A 33 -5.77 -1.21 3.46
N CYS A 34 -4.85 -0.48 2.86
CA CYS A 34 -4.11 0.59 3.53
C CYS A 34 -3.82 1.69 2.51
N ASP A 35 -3.65 2.91 2.99
CA ASP A 35 -3.15 3.97 2.15
C ASP A 35 -1.63 4.09 2.30
N ILE A 36 -0.90 4.27 1.20
CA ILE A 36 0.55 4.48 1.22
C ILE A 36 0.84 5.91 0.77
N ALA A 37 1.54 6.69 1.61
CA ALA A 37 2.16 7.95 1.22
C ALA A 37 3.57 7.65 0.69
N ALA A 38 3.69 7.41 -0.61
CA ALA A 38 4.96 7.12 -1.24
C ALA A 38 5.81 8.38 -1.32
N LEU A 39 7.09 8.26 -0.95
CA LEU A 39 8.06 9.36 -0.96
C LEU A 39 8.53 9.63 -2.40
N CYS A 40 8.53 10.89 -2.80
CA CYS A 40 9.13 11.37 -4.04
C CYS A 40 9.80 12.73 -3.83
N GLY A 41 10.45 13.27 -4.85
CA GLY A 41 11.16 14.56 -4.77
C GLY A 41 12.53 14.46 -4.10
N ALA A 42 13.04 15.59 -3.62
CA ALA A 42 14.37 15.69 -3.01
C ALA A 42 14.36 15.23 -1.55
N ALA A 43 15.50 14.75 -1.05
CA ALA A 43 15.60 14.23 0.32
C ALA A 43 15.37 15.30 1.41
N ASP A 44 15.67 16.57 1.10
CA ASP A 44 15.45 17.75 1.94
C ASP A 44 14.11 18.46 1.66
N ALA A 45 13.40 18.06 0.59
CA ALA A 45 12.09 18.59 0.19
C ALA A 45 11.18 17.44 -0.27
N VAL A 46 10.86 16.55 0.68
CA VAL A 46 10.09 15.33 0.42
C VAL A 46 8.66 15.67 0.01
N GLU A 47 8.25 15.11 -1.14
CA GLU A 47 6.88 15.13 -1.64
C GLU A 47 6.22 13.75 -1.46
N TYR A 48 4.90 13.71 -1.57
CA TYR A 48 4.12 12.50 -1.37
C TYR A 48 3.13 12.25 -2.49
N VAL A 49 3.19 11.04 -3.07
CA VAL A 49 2.13 10.49 -3.91
C VAL A 49 1.35 9.47 -3.08
N ARG A 50 0.02 9.63 -3.03
CA ARG A 50 -0.83 8.76 -2.21
C ARG A 50 -1.53 7.69 -3.03
N PHE A 51 -1.39 6.45 -2.59
CA PHE A 51 -2.09 5.29 -3.14
C PHE A 51 -3.06 4.70 -2.11
N ASP A 52 -4.27 4.36 -2.54
CA ASP A 52 -5.20 3.49 -1.81
C ASP A 52 -4.98 2.04 -2.28
N CYS A 53 -4.37 1.24 -1.42
CA CYS A 53 -3.87 -0.07 -1.81
C CYS A 53 -4.75 -1.18 -1.25
N LYS A 54 -5.17 -2.11 -2.11
CA LYS A 54 -5.64 -3.43 -1.67
C LYS A 54 -4.43 -4.31 -1.37
N VAL A 55 -4.38 -4.93 -0.19
CA VAL A 55 -3.24 -5.77 0.21
C VAL A 55 -3.44 -7.20 -0.30
N THR A 56 -2.85 -7.50 -1.45
CA THR A 56 -3.01 -8.80 -2.12
C THR A 56 -1.87 -9.76 -1.84
N GLY A 57 -0.65 -9.26 -1.60
CA GLY A 57 0.48 -10.09 -1.19
C GLY A 57 0.23 -10.84 0.12
N ASN A 58 0.57 -12.13 0.15
CA ASN A 58 0.29 -12.97 1.33
C ASN A 58 1.08 -12.53 2.57
N GLU A 59 2.40 -12.37 2.45
CA GLU A 59 3.23 -11.86 3.55
C GLU A 59 2.97 -10.38 3.83
N ALA A 60 2.78 -9.58 2.77
CA ALA A 60 2.40 -8.17 2.93
C ALA A 60 1.13 -8.00 3.78
N ARG A 61 0.13 -8.89 3.63
CA ARG A 61 -1.10 -8.87 4.43
C ARG A 61 -0.84 -9.08 5.92
N LYS A 62 0.03 -10.04 6.27
CA LYS A 62 0.41 -10.32 7.66
C LYS A 62 1.15 -9.11 8.26
N LEU A 63 2.07 -8.52 7.51
CA LEU A 63 2.86 -7.38 7.95
C LEU A 63 2.00 -6.12 8.16
N ILE A 64 1.11 -5.81 7.22
CA ILE A 64 0.19 -4.67 7.37
C ILE A 64 -0.74 -4.89 8.56
N ALA A 65 -1.30 -6.08 8.74
CA ALA A 65 -2.15 -6.36 9.90
C ALA A 65 -1.40 -6.14 11.25
N ARG A 66 -0.14 -6.54 11.34
CA ARG A 66 0.70 -6.30 12.54
C ARG A 66 0.98 -4.81 12.78
N CYS A 67 0.92 -3.97 11.76
CA CYS A 67 1.14 -2.53 11.87
C CYS A 67 -0.11 -1.74 12.28
N GLU A 68 -1.29 -2.37 12.37
CA GLU A 68 -2.57 -1.69 12.64
C GLU A 68 -2.53 -0.86 13.92
N GLN A 69 -2.05 -1.43 15.03
CA GLN A 69 -1.92 -0.70 16.30
C GLN A 69 -1.01 0.52 16.15
N ALA A 70 0.17 0.37 15.56
CA ALA A 70 1.12 1.46 15.38
C ALA A 70 0.53 2.60 14.53
N VAL A 71 -0.19 2.26 13.45
CA VAL A 71 -0.88 3.25 12.62
C VAL A 71 -2.01 3.95 13.39
N ASN A 72 -2.78 3.22 14.19
CA ASN A 72 -3.86 3.79 15.02
C ASN A 72 -3.31 4.72 16.12
N GLU A 73 -2.13 4.40 16.65
CA GLU A 73 -1.37 5.24 17.60
C GLU A 73 -0.61 6.38 16.90
N LYS A 74 -0.79 6.56 15.58
CA LYS A 74 -0.15 7.60 14.76
C LYS A 74 1.40 7.53 14.75
N ARG A 75 1.95 6.33 14.95
CA ARG A 75 3.39 6.08 14.82
C ARG A 75 3.82 6.05 13.35
N LYS A 76 5.08 6.35 13.07
CA LYS A 76 5.61 6.42 11.70
C LYS A 76 5.95 5.02 11.20
N VAL A 77 5.05 4.41 10.44
CA VAL A 77 5.27 3.10 9.80
C VAL A 77 5.78 3.30 8.37
N LEU A 78 7.10 3.20 8.16
CA LEU A 78 7.75 3.29 6.85
C LEU A 78 7.97 1.89 6.28
N ILE A 79 7.63 1.69 5.00
CA ILE A 79 7.87 0.43 4.31
C ILE A 79 8.65 0.63 3.02
N HIS A 80 9.46 -0.36 2.66
CA HIS A 80 9.85 -0.60 1.26
C HIS A 80 8.79 -1.48 0.63
N PHE A 81 8.19 -1.05 -0.47
CA PHE A 81 7.03 -1.70 -1.07
C PHE A 81 7.22 -1.97 -2.57
N ARG A 82 6.43 -2.91 -3.08
CA ARG A 82 6.11 -3.05 -4.51
C ARG A 82 4.60 -3.07 -4.69
N LEU A 83 4.11 -2.18 -5.54
CA LEU A 83 2.73 -2.08 -5.98
C LEU A 83 2.58 -2.68 -7.37
N GLY A 84 1.39 -3.20 -7.67
CA GLY A 84 1.03 -3.67 -9.00
C GLY A 84 -0.30 -3.10 -9.49
N ASP A 85 -0.42 -2.98 -10.81
CA ASP A 85 -1.61 -2.55 -11.54
C ASP A 85 -2.21 -1.26 -10.99
N LEU A 86 -1.41 -0.19 -11.01
CA LEU A 86 -1.87 1.15 -10.68
C LEU A 86 -2.99 1.57 -11.65
N TYR A 87 -4.07 2.12 -11.11
CA TYR A 87 -5.10 2.77 -11.90
C TYR A 87 -5.71 3.97 -11.15
N VAL A 88 -6.31 4.87 -11.91
CA VAL A 88 -7.05 6.02 -11.38
C VAL A 88 -8.51 5.60 -11.18
N ASP A 89 -9.05 5.90 -10.00
CA ASP A 89 -10.47 5.72 -9.68
C ASP A 89 -11.11 7.08 -9.38
N MET A 90 -12.15 7.41 -10.12
CA MET A 90 -12.95 8.62 -9.89
C MET A 90 -14.20 8.25 -9.11
N PHE A 91 -14.49 8.99 -8.05
CA PHE A 91 -15.65 8.73 -7.19
C PHE A 91 -16.34 10.04 -6.81
N THR A 92 -17.63 9.97 -6.50
CA THR A 92 -18.36 11.13 -5.97
C THR A 92 -18.39 11.06 -4.46
N TYR A 93 -18.02 12.15 -3.78
CA TYR A 93 -18.16 12.26 -2.34
C TYR A 93 -19.64 12.18 -1.97
N SER A 94 -20.03 11.19 -1.16
CA SER A 94 -21.42 10.99 -0.75
C SER A 94 -21.80 11.75 0.53
N LYS A 95 -20.81 12.22 1.30
CA LYS A 95 -20.95 12.86 2.62
C LYS A 95 -19.83 13.89 2.83
N GLY A 96 -19.98 14.73 3.85
CA GLY A 96 -19.03 15.79 4.22
C GLY A 96 -19.22 17.07 3.42
N GLU A 97 -18.35 18.06 3.63
CA GLU A 97 -18.43 19.39 3.00
C GLU A 97 -18.33 19.30 1.47
N ARG A 98 -17.55 18.33 0.97
CA ARG A 98 -17.32 18.11 -0.47
C ARG A 98 -18.39 17.25 -1.15
N LYS A 99 -19.54 17.03 -0.50
CA LYS A 99 -20.58 16.13 -1.03
C LYS A 99 -21.03 16.57 -2.42
N GLY A 100 -21.07 15.62 -3.36
CA GLY A 100 -21.43 15.87 -4.76
C GLY A 100 -20.24 16.18 -5.66
N GLU A 101 -19.06 16.50 -5.11
CA GLU A 101 -17.85 16.70 -5.90
C GLU A 101 -17.23 15.37 -6.38
N THR A 102 -16.51 15.44 -7.50
CA THR A 102 -15.65 14.37 -7.99
C THR A 102 -14.33 14.36 -7.23
N GLY A 103 -14.06 13.25 -6.55
CA GLY A 103 -12.76 12.89 -6.01
C GLY A 103 -12.00 11.96 -6.97
N VAL A 104 -10.67 11.97 -6.84
CA VAL A 104 -9.77 11.11 -7.59
C VAL A 104 -8.93 10.33 -6.58
N SER A 105 -8.77 9.03 -6.78
CA SER A 105 -7.91 8.15 -5.99
C SER A 105 -6.98 7.36 -6.90
N LEU A 106 -5.69 7.31 -6.56
CA LEU A 106 -4.77 6.36 -7.17
C LEU A 106 -4.90 5.04 -6.43
N LYS A 107 -5.32 4.00 -7.13
CA LYS A 107 -5.51 2.66 -6.57
C LYS A 107 -4.48 1.70 -7.08
N ALA A 108 -4.02 0.81 -6.20
CA ALA A 108 -3.05 -0.21 -6.58
C ALA A 108 -3.21 -1.48 -5.74
N ARG A 109 -2.47 -2.52 -6.11
CA ARG A 109 -2.34 -3.75 -5.32
C ARG A 109 -1.01 -3.72 -4.58
N LEU A 110 -1.01 -3.80 -3.25
CA LEU A 110 0.22 -4.00 -2.48
C LEU A 110 0.61 -5.47 -2.58
N LEU A 111 1.69 -5.73 -3.31
CA LEU A 111 2.16 -7.08 -3.65
C LEU A 111 3.22 -7.58 -2.68
N TYR A 112 4.14 -6.70 -2.30
CA TYR A 112 5.31 -7.07 -1.51
C TYR A 112 5.74 -5.92 -0.60
N ILE A 113 6.31 -6.30 0.55
CA ILE A 113 6.97 -5.41 1.50
C ILE A 113 8.35 -6.02 1.73
N GLY A 114 9.41 -5.24 1.51
CA GLY A 114 10.80 -5.68 1.74
C GLY A 114 11.40 -5.22 3.06
N LEU A 115 10.78 -4.22 3.69
CA LEU A 115 11.24 -3.63 4.94
C LEU A 115 10.06 -3.01 5.67
N VAL A 116 10.03 -3.12 6.99
CA VAL A 116 9.15 -2.34 7.87
C VAL A 116 9.97 -1.65 8.94
N LYS A 117 9.83 -0.33 9.02
CA LYS A 117 10.35 0.49 10.11
C LYS A 117 9.21 1.13 10.87
N ILE A 118 9.28 1.13 12.20
CA ILE A 118 8.37 1.87 13.07
C ILE A 118 9.19 2.88 13.86
N ASP A 119 8.86 4.16 13.71
CA ASP A 119 9.59 5.29 14.31
C ASP A 119 11.11 5.27 14.04
N GLY A 120 11.49 4.76 12.87
CA GLY A 120 12.89 4.67 12.43
C GLY A 120 13.58 3.34 12.73
N GLU A 121 13.04 2.53 13.64
CA GLU A 121 13.59 1.22 14.01
C GLU A 121 13.13 0.13 13.05
N VAL A 122 14.05 -0.68 12.56
CA VAL A 122 13.73 -1.84 11.70
C VAL A 122 13.10 -2.93 12.56
N VAL A 123 11.82 -3.20 12.34
CA VAL A 123 11.08 -4.26 13.06
C VAL A 123 10.92 -5.52 12.21
N TRP A 124 11.10 -5.41 10.90
CA TRP A 124 11.08 -6.53 9.97
C TRP A 124 11.83 -6.19 8.67
N GLN A 125 12.51 -7.17 8.09
CA GLN A 125 13.19 -7.05 6.81
C GLN A 125 13.15 -8.41 6.09
N ALA A 126 12.94 -8.38 4.77
CA ALA A 126 12.96 -9.58 3.95
C ALA A 126 14.37 -10.18 3.84
N SER A 127 14.44 -11.49 3.61
CA SER A 127 15.71 -12.16 3.30
C SER A 127 16.26 -11.73 1.94
N ASN A 128 17.57 -11.94 1.71
CA ASN A 128 18.20 -11.62 0.42
C ASN A 128 17.55 -12.38 -0.74
N GLN A 129 17.20 -13.65 -0.55
CA GLN A 129 16.55 -14.46 -1.58
C GLN A 129 15.17 -13.89 -1.95
N GLU A 130 14.35 -13.54 -0.95
CA GLU A 130 13.05 -12.91 -1.20
C GLU A 130 13.20 -11.53 -1.87
N ALA A 131 14.24 -10.78 -1.51
CA ALA A 131 14.52 -9.48 -2.12
C ALA A 131 14.91 -9.63 -3.60
N GLU A 132 15.72 -10.63 -3.96
CA GLU A 132 16.11 -10.92 -5.34
C GLU A 132 14.92 -11.39 -6.19
N GLU A 133 14.11 -12.32 -5.66
CA GLU A 133 12.89 -12.79 -6.32
C GLU A 133 11.89 -11.65 -6.57
N ASN A 134 11.82 -10.68 -5.65
CA ASN A 134 10.96 -9.49 -5.75
C ASN A 134 11.73 -8.25 -6.23
N ALA A 135 12.89 -8.40 -6.86
CA ALA A 135 13.59 -7.34 -7.59
C ALA A 135 13.39 -7.48 -9.11
N ALA A 136 13.25 -8.71 -9.61
CA ALA A 136 12.84 -9.02 -10.99
C ALA A 136 11.39 -8.63 -11.28
#